data_AF-A0A935TQF7-F1
#
_entry.id   AF-A0A935TQF7-F1
#
_cell.length_a   1.000
_cell.length_b   1.000
_cell.length_c   1.000
_cell.angle_alpha   90.00
_cell.angle_beta   90.00
_cell.angle_gamma   90.00
#
_symmetry.space_group_name_H-M   'P 1'
#
loop_
_entity.id
_entity.type
_entity.pdbx_description
1 polymer ?
#
loop_
_entity_poly.entity_id
_entity_poly.type
_entity_poly.pdbx_seq_one_letter_code
_entity_poly.pdbx_strand_id
1 'polypeptide(L)'
;MMRSNTLIALLAICFFVTSCGNEKPQINADAKLMAALECKAYKLKVEREKAANDIRHMADSLAKHKLPLTDLQSQQIDSLKIKYTALTAELASKITKTMDSLFAKTYRTPEQRRELDAETAKIKKEICP
;
A
#
# COMPACT_ATOMS: atom_id res chain seq x y z
N MET A 1 21.99 -63.59 39.19
CA MET A 1 22.95 -63.42 38.08
C MET A 1 22.55 -62.19 37.28
N MET A 2 23.48 -61.24 37.17
CA MET A 2 23.39 -59.96 36.45
C MET A 2 23.44 -60.13 34.92
N ARG A 3 22.81 -59.19 34.20
CA ARG A 3 23.28 -58.49 32.96
C ARG A 3 22.08 -57.65 32.42
N SER A 4 21.95 -56.36 32.74
CA SER A 4 22.67 -55.15 32.29
C SER A 4 22.33 -54.67 30.86
N ASN A 5 21.68 -53.49 30.84
CA ASN A 5 21.83 -52.33 29.94
C ASN A 5 21.71 -52.46 28.42
N THR A 6 20.82 -51.63 27.82
CA THR A 6 21.22 -50.55 26.88
C THR A 6 20.09 -49.57 26.50
N LEU A 7 20.37 -48.26 26.73
CA LEU A 7 20.12 -47.05 25.91
C LEU A 7 18.68 -46.73 25.42
N ILE A 8 18.01 -45.66 25.89
CA ILE A 8 18.17 -44.20 25.62
C ILE A 8 17.85 -43.76 24.17
N ALA A 9 17.01 -42.71 24.08
CA ALA A 9 16.68 -41.81 22.95
C ALA A 9 15.57 -42.30 21.99
N LEU A 10 14.61 -41.50 21.51
CA LEU A 10 14.41 -40.05 21.37
C LEU A 10 12.94 -39.72 21.75
N LEU A 11 12.59 -38.69 22.52
CA LEU A 11 12.66 -37.25 22.18
C LEU A 11 12.09 -36.92 20.78
N ALA A 12 10.78 -37.08 20.60
CA ALA A 12 10.02 -36.32 19.61
C ALA A 12 9.23 -35.25 20.37
N ILE A 13 9.90 -34.11 20.54
CA ILE A 13 9.33 -32.84 21.01
C ILE A 13 8.17 -32.50 20.05
N CYS A 14 6.94 -32.70 20.51
CA CYS A 14 5.77 -32.15 19.84
C CYS A 14 5.90 -30.62 19.87
N PHE A 15 6.18 -30.07 18.70
CA PHE A 15 5.70 -28.78 18.19
C PHE A 15 4.74 -28.04 19.14
N PHE A 16 5.27 -27.05 19.84
CA PHE A 16 4.63 -25.76 20.00
C PHE A 16 5.74 -24.73 20.07
N VAL A 17 6.21 -24.29 18.90
CA VAL A 17 6.89 -23.00 18.81
C VAL A 17 5.80 -21.97 19.12
N THR A 18 5.67 -21.61 20.38
CA THR A 18 4.92 -20.43 20.79
C THR A 18 5.65 -19.23 20.22
N SER A 19 5.24 -18.78 19.03
CA SER A 19 5.46 -17.39 18.62
C SER A 19 4.55 -16.54 19.51
N CYS A 20 5.05 -16.25 20.72
CA CYS A 20 4.33 -15.50 21.73
C CYS A 20 4.99 -14.12 21.86
N GLY A 21 4.20 -13.08 21.59
CA GLY A 21 4.45 -11.71 22.05
C GLY A 21 5.13 -10.80 21.04
N ASN A 22 4.36 -10.27 20.08
CA ASN A 22 4.51 -8.93 19.46
C ASN A 22 3.53 -8.67 18.28
N GLU A 23 2.55 -9.54 18.03
CA GLU A 23 1.62 -9.41 16.90
C GLU A 23 0.84 -8.08 16.89
N LYS A 24 0.35 -7.60 18.05
CA LYS A 24 -0.41 -6.33 18.13
C LYS A 24 0.43 -5.07 17.82
N PRO A 25 1.64 -4.91 18.37
CA PRO A 25 2.55 -3.84 17.95
C PRO A 25 2.90 -3.90 16.44
N GLN A 26 3.11 -5.11 15.91
CA GLN A 26 3.50 -5.31 14.52
C GLN A 26 2.36 -4.98 13.54
N ILE A 27 1.15 -5.49 13.78
CA ILE A 27 -0.02 -5.20 12.93
C ILE A 27 -0.34 -3.71 12.90
N ASN A 28 -0.21 -3.01 14.03
CA ASN A 28 -0.43 -1.57 14.06
C ASN A 28 0.62 -0.80 13.22
N ALA A 29 1.89 -1.20 13.29
CA ALA A 29 2.96 -0.58 12.51
C ALA A 29 2.78 -0.81 11.01
N ASP A 30 2.49 -2.06 10.61
CA ASP A 30 2.23 -2.43 9.22
C ASP A 30 0.96 -1.74 8.69
N ALA A 31 -0.08 -1.66 9.52
CA ALA A 31 -1.32 -0.97 9.18
C ALA A 31 -1.12 0.54 8.98
N LYS A 32 -0.28 1.19 9.82
CA LYS A 32 0.12 2.60 9.63
C LYS A 32 0.85 2.82 8.31
N LEU A 33 1.77 1.93 7.96
CA LEU A 33 2.50 1.99 6.71
C LEU A 33 1.53 1.90 5.52
N MET A 34 0.65 0.90 5.52
CA MET A 34 -0.35 0.72 4.46
C MET A 34 -1.32 1.89 4.37
N ALA A 35 -1.84 2.36 5.51
CA ALA A 35 -2.74 3.51 5.57
C ALA A 35 -2.09 4.78 5.01
N ALA A 36 -0.81 5.02 5.31
CA ALA A 36 -0.08 6.16 4.79
C ALA A 36 0.14 6.07 3.27
N LEU A 37 0.41 4.88 2.73
CA LEU A 37 0.54 4.66 1.28
C LEU A 37 -0.79 4.85 0.56
N GLU A 38 -1.87 4.28 1.09
CA GLU A 38 -3.22 4.47 0.55
C GLU A 38 -3.67 5.93 0.61
N CYS A 39 -3.33 6.65 1.69
CA CYS A 39 -3.64 8.07 1.80
C CYS A 39 -2.89 8.88 0.73
N LYS A 40 -1.62 8.57 0.46
CA LYS A 40 -0.88 9.19 -0.64
C LYS A 40 -1.55 8.91 -1.98
N ALA A 41 -2.06 7.69 -2.19
CA ALA A 41 -2.75 7.33 -3.42
C ALA A 41 -4.05 8.12 -3.58
N TYR A 42 -4.81 8.29 -2.51
CA TYR A 42 -6.00 9.11 -2.48
C TYR A 42 -5.69 10.58 -2.80
N LYS A 43 -4.70 11.18 -2.14
CA LYS A 43 -4.28 12.57 -2.43
C LYS A 43 -3.84 12.75 -3.88
N LEU A 44 -3.05 11.82 -4.41
CA LEU A 44 -2.62 11.85 -5.81
C LEU A 44 -3.81 11.75 -6.77
N LYS A 45 -4.81 10.92 -6.47
CA LYS A 45 -6.07 10.85 -7.24
C LYS A 45 -6.76 12.21 -7.26
N VAL A 46 -6.97 12.83 -6.09
CA VAL A 46 -7.64 14.14 -5.98
C VAL A 46 -6.89 15.22 -6.74
N GLU A 47 -5.56 15.27 -6.63
CA GLU A 47 -4.73 16.22 -7.38
C GLU A 47 -4.86 16.03 -8.90
N ARG A 48 -4.85 14.77 -9.37
CA ARG A 48 -5.04 14.44 -10.79
C ARG A 48 -6.40 14.86 -11.31
N GLU A 49 -7.46 14.60 -10.54
CA GLU A 49 -8.83 14.99 -10.90
C GLU A 49 -8.98 16.52 -10.94
N LYS A 50 -8.38 17.23 -9.99
CA LYS A 50 -8.33 18.70 -10.00
C LYS A 50 -7.63 19.21 -11.26
N ALA A 51 -6.43 18.70 -11.56
CA ALA A 51 -5.69 19.11 -12.75
C ALA A 51 -6.46 18.81 -14.04
N ALA A 52 -7.12 17.65 -14.13
CA ALA A 52 -7.95 17.29 -15.28
C ALA A 52 -9.15 18.25 -15.45
N ASN A 53 -9.79 18.63 -14.34
CA ASN A 53 -10.88 19.60 -14.36
C ASN A 53 -10.39 21.00 -14.77
N ASP A 54 -9.26 21.46 -14.24
CA ASP A 54 -8.67 22.75 -14.60
C ASP A 54 -8.35 22.81 -16.10
N ILE A 55 -7.77 21.73 -16.66
CA ILE A 55 -7.50 21.60 -18.11
C ILE A 55 -8.80 21.62 -18.91
N ARG A 56 -9.83 20.90 -18.46
CA ARG A 56 -11.14 20.88 -19.13
C ARG A 56 -11.78 22.26 -19.14
N HIS A 57 -11.79 22.96 -18.01
CA HIS A 57 -12.34 24.32 -17.91
C HIS A 57 -11.59 25.31 -18.80
N MET A 58 -10.26 25.21 -18.87
CA MET A 58 -9.46 26.00 -19.80
C MET A 58 -9.82 25.68 -21.26
N ALA A 59 -9.92 24.40 -21.62
CA ALA A 59 -10.26 23.97 -22.98
C ALA A 59 -11.66 24.42 -23.39
N ASP A 60 -12.65 24.31 -22.50
CA ASP A 60 -14.02 24.78 -22.73
C ASP A 60 -14.06 26.30 -22.98
N SER A 61 -13.28 27.07 -22.20
CA SER A 61 -13.14 28.52 -22.38
C SER A 61 -12.52 28.87 -23.74
N LEU A 62 -11.42 28.23 -24.12
CA LEU A 62 -10.77 28.45 -25.42
C LEU A 62 -11.70 28.10 -26.58
N ALA A 63 -12.41 26.97 -26.48
CA ALA A 63 -13.38 26.54 -27.48
C ALA A 63 -14.52 27.55 -27.67
N LYS A 64 -15.05 28.12 -26.57
CA LYS A 64 -16.07 29.18 -26.62
C LYS A 64 -15.61 30.39 -27.42
N HIS A 65 -14.32 30.72 -27.35
CA HIS A 65 -13.72 31.85 -28.05
C HIS A 65 -13.06 31.45 -29.39
N LYS A 66 -13.19 30.18 -29.83
CA LYS A 66 -12.55 29.63 -31.05
C LYS A 66 -11.03 29.83 -31.06
N LEU A 67 -10.39 29.82 -29.89
CA LEU A 67 -8.96 29.95 -29.73
C LEU A 67 -8.31 28.56 -29.62
N PRO A 68 -7.16 28.32 -30.26
CA PRO A 68 -6.37 27.12 -30.02
C PRO A 68 -5.63 27.23 -28.68
N LEU A 69 -5.10 26.09 -28.20
CA LEU A 69 -4.08 26.10 -27.16
C LEU A 69 -2.81 26.77 -27.70
N THR A 70 -2.14 27.54 -26.85
CA THR A 70 -0.78 27.99 -27.15
C THR A 70 0.21 26.84 -26.94
N ASP A 71 1.37 26.91 -27.60
CA ASP A 71 2.43 25.91 -27.42
C ASP A 71 2.84 25.76 -25.95
N LEU A 72 2.92 26.88 -25.22
CA LEU A 72 3.24 26.88 -23.80
C LEU A 72 2.18 26.13 -22.97
N GLN A 73 0.89 26.36 -23.25
CA GLN A 73 -0.20 25.65 -22.56
C GLN A 73 -0.17 24.15 -22.87
N SER A 74 0.09 23.78 -24.14
CA SER A 74 0.22 22.37 -24.53
C SER A 74 1.37 21.68 -23.79
N GLN A 75 2.55 22.31 -23.75
CA GLN A 75 3.71 21.78 -23.03
C GLN A 75 3.45 21.63 -21.53
N GLN A 76 2.74 22.58 -20.91
CA GLN A 76 2.35 22.48 -19.50
C GLN A 76 1.41 21.30 -19.25
N ILE A 77 0.39 21.11 -20.10
CA ILE A 77 -0.51 19.96 -20.02
C ILE A 77 0.27 18.65 -20.12
N ASP A 78 1.15 18.52 -21.11
CA ASP A 78 1.89 17.28 -21.32
C ASP A 78 2.89 17.00 -20.18
N SER A 79 3.52 18.04 -19.65
CA SER A 79 4.35 17.94 -18.44
C SER A 79 3.55 17.43 -17.24
N LEU A 80 2.33 17.93 -17.02
CA LEU A 80 1.44 17.45 -15.96
C LEU A 80 1.06 15.97 -16.16
N LYS A 81 0.72 15.56 -17.40
CA LYS A 81 0.41 14.16 -17.71
C LYS A 81 1.59 13.24 -17.40
N ILE A 82 2.79 13.60 -17.83
CA ILE A 82 4.01 12.83 -17.57
C ILE A 82 4.27 12.72 -16.08
N LYS A 83 4.24 13.85 -15.36
CA LYS A 83 4.44 13.90 -13.91
C LYS A 83 3.48 12.98 -13.17
N TYR A 84 2.18 13.10 -13.43
CA TYR A 84 1.18 12.30 -12.72
C TYR A 84 1.23 10.81 -13.10
N THR A 85 1.61 10.49 -14.34
CA THR A 85 1.84 9.11 -14.77
C THR A 85 2.99 8.50 -13.99
N ALA A 86 4.14 9.18 -13.92
CA ALA A 86 5.31 8.72 -13.18
C ALA A 86 5.03 8.53 -11.69
N LEU A 87 4.40 9.52 -11.03
CA LEU A 87 4.05 9.44 -9.62
C LEU A 87 3.07 8.29 -9.32
N THR A 88 2.11 8.06 -10.22
CA THR A 88 1.14 6.96 -10.05
C THR A 88 1.83 5.61 -10.17
N ALA A 89 2.71 5.45 -11.16
CA ALA A 89 3.46 4.22 -11.37
C ALA A 89 4.40 3.90 -10.18
N GLU A 90 5.12 4.92 -9.69
CA GLU A 90 5.99 4.78 -8.53
C GLU A 90 5.20 4.34 -7.29
N LEU A 91 4.10 5.02 -7.00
CA LEU A 91 3.28 4.73 -5.82
C LEU A 91 2.60 3.36 -5.92
N ALA A 92 2.07 3.00 -7.08
CA ALA A 92 1.50 1.67 -7.31
C ALA A 92 2.54 0.57 -7.12
N SER A 93 3.77 0.76 -7.62
CA SER A 93 4.87 -0.18 -7.41
C SER A 93 5.19 -0.33 -5.93
N LYS A 94 5.24 0.79 -5.19
CA LYS A 94 5.52 0.79 -3.76
C LYS A 94 4.45 0.05 -2.96
N ILE A 95 3.17 0.35 -3.20
CA ILE A 95 2.04 -0.34 -2.54
C ILE A 95 2.11 -1.84 -2.81
N THR A 96 2.26 -2.23 -4.07
CA THR A 96 2.30 -3.65 -4.47
C THR A 96 3.44 -4.39 -3.78
N LYS A 97 4.66 -3.86 -3.85
CA LYS A 97 5.84 -4.47 -3.21
C LYS A 97 5.69 -4.56 -1.70
N THR A 98 5.11 -3.54 -1.06
CA THR A 98 4.84 -3.57 0.38
C THR A 98 3.83 -4.66 0.72
N MET A 99 2.70 -4.72 0.01
CA MET A 99 1.67 -5.75 0.19
C MET A 99 2.23 -7.16 -0.01
N ASP A 100 2.94 -7.39 -1.12
CA ASP A 100 3.55 -8.69 -1.42
C ASP A 100 4.53 -9.11 -0.33
N SER A 101 5.38 -8.19 0.15
CA SER A 101 6.32 -8.46 1.24
C SER A 101 5.60 -8.81 2.54
N LEU A 102 4.55 -8.05 2.91
CA LEU A 102 3.79 -8.29 4.13
C LEU A 102 3.06 -9.64 4.07
N PHE A 103 2.47 -9.99 2.93
CA PHE A 103 1.71 -11.24 2.76
C PHE A 103 2.61 -12.47 2.66
N ALA A 104 3.82 -12.33 2.10
CA ALA A 104 4.79 -13.41 2.06
C ALA A 104 5.40 -13.69 3.46
N LYS A 105 5.71 -12.64 4.22
CA LYS A 105 6.48 -12.76 5.46
C LYS A 105 5.60 -12.94 6.70
N THR A 106 4.53 -12.16 6.81
CA THR A 106 3.80 -11.95 8.07
C THR A 106 2.35 -12.45 7.98
N TYR A 107 1.58 -12.02 6.96
CA TYR A 107 0.13 -12.27 6.86
C TYR A 107 -0.17 -13.33 5.80
N ARG A 108 0.09 -14.59 6.15
CA ARG A 108 0.02 -15.72 5.21
C ARG A 108 -1.40 -16.20 4.97
N THR A 109 -2.27 -16.13 5.99
CA THR A 109 -3.66 -16.60 5.89
C THR A 109 -4.62 -15.49 5.49
N PRO A 110 -5.78 -15.82 4.88
CA PRO A 110 -6.82 -14.84 4.59
C PRO A 110 -7.34 -14.08 5.83
N GLU A 111 -7.36 -14.73 6.99
CA GLU A 111 -7.81 -14.13 8.26
C GLU A 111 -6.84 -13.02 8.70
N GLN A 112 -5.54 -13.31 8.68
CA GLN A 112 -4.50 -12.35 9.04
C GLN A 112 -4.50 -11.12 8.11
N ARG A 113 -4.73 -11.35 6.81
CA ARG A 113 -4.82 -10.26 5.82
C ARG A 113 -6.05 -9.38 6.06
N ARG A 114 -7.20 -10.00 6.36
CA ARG A 114 -8.42 -9.27 6.72
C ARG A 114 -8.26 -8.44 7.99
N GLU A 115 -7.52 -8.95 8.97
CA GLU A 115 -7.22 -8.20 10.19
C GLU A 115 -6.34 -6.98 9.89
N LEU A 116 -5.30 -7.15 9.07
CA LEU A 116 -4.46 -6.05 8.61
C LEU A 116 -5.29 -5.00 7.85
N ASP A 117 -6.12 -5.44 6.89
CA ASP A 117 -6.98 -4.55 6.10
C ASP A 117 -7.94 -3.74 6.99
N ALA A 118 -8.53 -4.38 8.00
CA ALA A 118 -9.42 -3.72 8.94
C ALA A 118 -8.69 -2.65 9.78
N GLU A 119 -7.51 -2.97 10.30
CA GLU A 119 -6.70 -2.02 11.08
C GLU A 119 -6.18 -0.89 10.18
N THR A 120 -5.75 -1.19 8.95
CA THR A 120 -5.38 -0.18 7.94
C THR A 120 -6.54 0.76 7.67
N ALA A 121 -7.75 0.25 7.44
CA ALA A 121 -8.92 1.06 7.16
C ALA A 121 -9.29 1.98 8.34
N LYS A 122 -9.14 1.49 9.57
CA LYS A 122 -9.35 2.29 10.79
C LYS A 122 -8.34 3.44 10.86
N ILE A 123 -7.03 3.13 10.78
CA ILE A 123 -5.97 4.14 10.87
C ILE A 123 -6.06 5.15 9.73
N LYS A 124 -6.40 4.69 8.51
CA LYS A 124 -6.57 5.57 7.35
C LYS A 124 -7.62 6.65 7.58
N LYS A 125 -8.75 6.32 8.23
CA LYS A 125 -9.78 7.32 8.58
C LYS A 125 -9.26 8.41 9.52
N GLU A 126 -8.29 8.08 10.36
CA GLU A 126 -7.68 9.03 11.31
C GLU A 126 -6.65 9.94 10.62
N ILE A 127 -5.84 9.39 9.72
CA ILE A 127 -4.71 10.12 9.12
C ILE A 127 -5.00 10.72 7.74
N CYS A 128 -6.14 10.37 7.14
CA CYS A 128 -6.54 10.77 5.80
C CYS A 128 -8.04 11.16 5.74
N PRO A 129 -8.43 12.28 6.40
CA PRO A 129 -9.79 12.81 6.31
C PRO A 129 -10.11 13.35 4.92
#